data_AF-A0A370ATF0-F1
#
_entry.id   AF-A0A370ATF0-F1
#
_cell.length_a   1.000
_cell.length_b   1.000
_cell.length_c   1.000
_cell.angle_alpha   90.00
_cell.angle_beta   90.00
_cell.angle_gamma   90.00
#
_symmetry.space_group_name_H-M   'P 1'
#
loop_
_entity.id
_entity.type
_entity.pdbx_description
1 polymer ?
#
loop_
_entity_poly.entity_id
_entity_poly.type
_entity_poly.pdbx_seq_one_letter_code
_entity_poly.pdbx_strand_id
1 'polypeptide(L)'
;MEKNIFNKAIGNLNEYFATVWTLMSDTTIFLTNNTKIFYQYESQLRELRHRLEKNRTDTEVMQDVRRELVIIRKALRMQGYNLRLGSLDLKLEGFRNDDALSQGFTRCVLFMAQDGDILYISGTANHIELDSALESRLAAGGYRPIEAKHFLWFKWENRVLILSGAASETKDDFEEFKEYVQENKPLILRRLAKLS
;
A
#
# COMPACT_ATOMS: atom_id res chain seq x y z
N MET A 1 -30.88 24.47 22.81
CA MET A 1 -30.45 24.27 21.40
C MET A 1 -28.92 24.34 21.24
N GLU A 2 -28.13 24.47 22.31
CA GLU A 2 -26.67 24.69 22.24
C GLU A 2 -25.81 23.40 22.26
N LYS A 3 -26.34 22.27 22.76
CA LYS A 3 -25.57 21.02 22.89
C LYS A 3 -25.19 20.35 21.55
N ASN A 4 -25.92 20.64 20.47
CA ASN A 4 -25.69 20.01 19.17
C ASN A 4 -24.55 20.65 18.36
N ILE A 5 -24.23 21.93 18.62
CA ILE A 5 -23.15 22.64 17.93
C ILE A 5 -21.79 22.24 18.53
N PHE A 6 -21.71 22.07 19.85
CA PHE A 6 -20.51 21.61 20.55
C PHE A 6 -20.06 20.20 20.15
N ASN A 7 -20.99 19.26 20.03
CA ASN A 7 -20.66 17.88 19.61
C ASN A 7 -20.16 17.81 18.16
N LYS A 8 -20.68 18.67 17.27
CA LYS A 8 -20.24 18.74 15.87
C LYS A 8 -18.85 19.39 15.73
N ALA A 9 -18.56 20.40 16.56
CA ALA A 9 -17.25 21.04 16.62
C ALA A 9 -16.17 20.11 17.21
N ILE A 10 -16.49 19.37 18.27
CA ILE A 10 -15.59 18.36 18.87
C ILE A 10 -15.37 17.20 17.89
N GLY A 11 -16.39 16.77 17.15
CA GLY A 11 -16.27 15.77 16.10
C GLY A 11 -15.31 16.20 14.99
N ASN A 12 -15.48 17.41 14.45
CA ASN A 12 -14.59 17.96 13.43
C ASN A 12 -13.17 18.19 13.94
N LEU A 13 -12.99 18.59 15.20
CA LEU A 13 -11.68 18.73 15.84
C LEU A 13 -10.99 17.37 16.02
N ASN A 14 -11.70 16.36 16.52
CA ASN A 14 -11.16 15.01 16.66
C ASN A 14 -10.80 14.37 15.31
N GLU A 15 -11.62 14.55 14.28
CA GLU A 15 -11.28 14.13 12.92
C GLU A 15 -10.06 14.91 12.38
N TYR A 16 -10.02 16.23 12.60
CA TYR A 16 -8.90 17.07 12.20
C TYR A 16 -7.60 16.62 12.86
N PHE A 17 -7.64 16.33 14.17
CA PHE A 17 -6.50 15.83 14.93
C PHE A 17 -6.08 14.43 14.48
N ALA A 18 -7.05 13.52 14.30
CA ALA A 18 -6.79 12.21 13.72
C ALA A 18 -6.06 12.35 12.38
N THR A 19 -6.46 13.29 11.50
CA THR A 19 -5.77 13.46 10.21
C THR A 19 -4.31 13.92 10.31
N VAL A 20 -3.95 14.76 11.29
CA VAL A 20 -2.54 15.18 11.48
C VAL A 20 -1.70 14.04 12.04
N TRP A 21 -2.23 13.28 13.02
CA TRP A 21 -1.58 12.09 13.56
C TRP A 21 -1.41 10.99 12.51
N THR A 22 -2.43 10.75 11.68
CA THR A 22 -2.34 9.83 10.55
C THR A 22 -1.27 10.31 9.57
N LEU A 23 -1.28 11.59 9.19
CA LEU A 23 -0.28 12.14 8.28
C LEU A 23 1.15 12.01 8.83
N MET A 24 1.35 12.23 10.14
CA MET A 24 2.62 12.03 10.83
C MET A 24 3.05 10.56 10.72
N SER A 25 2.19 9.63 11.15
CA SER A 25 2.46 8.20 11.15
C SER A 25 2.83 7.69 9.76
N ASP A 26 2.07 8.09 8.74
CA ASP A 26 2.31 7.72 7.34
C ASP A 26 3.67 8.20 6.83
N THR A 27 4.06 9.41 7.23
CA THR A 27 5.32 10.02 6.83
C THR A 27 6.49 9.37 7.54
N THR A 28 6.34 9.01 8.82
CA THR A 28 7.34 8.24 9.56
C THR A 28 7.52 6.84 8.97
N ILE A 29 6.44 6.10 8.72
CA ILE A 29 6.49 4.76 8.10
C ILE A 29 7.22 4.83 6.76
N PHE A 30 6.85 5.80 5.91
CA PHE A 30 7.51 6.03 4.63
C PHE A 30 9.02 6.20 4.80
N LEU A 31 9.43 7.10 5.70
CA LEU A 31 10.83 7.42 5.87
C LEU A 31 11.60 6.25 6.49
N THR A 32 11.04 5.55 7.48
CA THR A 32 11.67 4.38 8.11
C THR A 32 11.91 3.24 7.12
N ASN A 33 10.96 2.99 6.20
CA ASN A 33 11.11 2.00 5.14
C ASN A 33 12.14 2.42 4.06
N ASN A 34 12.53 3.69 4.01
CA ASN A 34 13.53 4.22 3.09
C ASN A 34 14.78 4.67 3.86
N THR A 35 15.51 3.69 4.38
CA THR A 35 16.62 3.83 5.35
C THR A 35 17.67 4.89 4.98
N LYS A 36 17.97 5.10 3.69
CA LYS A 36 18.96 6.10 3.24
C LYS A 36 18.52 7.56 3.47
N ILE A 37 17.23 7.84 3.42
CA ILE A 37 16.66 9.20 3.55
C ILE A 37 16.21 9.45 4.99
N PHE A 38 15.85 8.37 5.71
CA PHE A 38 15.40 8.44 7.10
C PHE A 38 16.33 9.29 7.97
N TYR A 39 17.64 9.06 7.87
CA TYR A 39 18.66 9.76 8.67
C TYR A 39 18.64 11.28 8.50
N GLN A 40 18.18 11.79 7.34
CA GLN A 40 18.11 13.23 7.09
C GLN A 40 16.91 13.90 7.77
N TYR A 41 15.84 13.13 8.02
CA TYR A 41 14.56 13.65 8.54
C TYR A 41 14.22 13.13 9.95
N GLU A 42 14.98 12.18 10.49
CA GLU A 42 14.69 11.53 11.77
C GLU A 42 14.57 12.54 12.92
N SER A 43 15.55 13.44 13.05
CA SER A 43 15.55 14.46 14.10
C SER A 43 14.32 15.37 14.01
N GLN A 44 14.01 15.83 12.80
CA GLN A 44 12.88 16.71 12.54
C GLN A 44 11.53 16.00 12.80
N LEU A 45 11.38 14.73 12.40
CA LEU A 45 10.17 13.96 12.71
C LEU A 45 9.99 13.72 14.21
N ARG A 46 11.09 13.43 14.93
CA ARG A 46 11.05 13.22 16.38
C ARG A 46 10.61 14.49 17.10
N GLU A 47 11.12 15.65 16.67
CA GLU A 47 10.71 16.95 17.20
C GLU A 47 9.22 17.24 16.93
N LEU A 48 8.76 17.06 15.69
CA LEU A 48 7.37 17.28 15.34
C LEU A 48 6.41 16.35 16.12
N ARG A 49 6.80 15.09 16.31
CA ARG A 49 6.06 14.13 17.13
C ARG A 49 6.00 14.59 18.58
N HIS A 50 7.13 15.01 19.15
CA HIS A 50 7.17 15.52 20.52
C HIS A 50 6.28 16.76 20.71
N ARG A 51 6.29 17.69 19.74
CA ARG A 51 5.41 18.88 19.74
C ARG A 51 3.92 18.51 19.72
N LEU A 52 3.54 17.51 18.92
CA LEU A 52 2.17 16.98 18.91
C LEU A 52 1.80 16.28 20.22
N GLU A 53 2.71 15.48 20.79
CA GLU A 53 2.46 14.73 22.04
C GLU A 53 2.31 15.65 23.24
N LYS A 54 3.08 16.74 23.30
CA LYS A 54 3.07 17.72 24.39
C LYS A 54 1.89 18.69 24.31
N ASN A 55 1.40 19.00 23.10
CA ASN A 55 0.38 20.03 22.88
C ASN A 55 -0.88 19.46 22.21
N ARG A 56 -1.41 18.34 22.76
CA ARG A 56 -2.51 17.57 22.15
C ARG A 56 -3.80 18.34 21.91
N THR A 57 -4.03 19.43 22.64
CA THR A 57 -5.24 20.25 22.55
C THR A 57 -5.00 21.61 21.89
N ASP A 58 -3.75 21.93 21.54
CA ASP A 58 -3.38 23.20 20.94
C ASP A 58 -3.51 23.13 19.41
N THR A 59 -4.56 23.79 18.90
CA THR A 59 -4.88 23.82 17.47
C THR A 59 -3.83 24.54 16.63
N GLU A 60 -3.11 25.52 17.19
CA GLU A 60 -2.11 26.30 16.46
C GLU A 60 -0.85 25.47 16.25
N VAL A 61 -0.37 24.81 17.31
CA VAL A 61 0.77 23.87 17.22
C VAL A 61 0.47 22.74 16.22
N MET A 62 -0.76 22.25 16.18
CA MET A 62 -1.17 21.20 15.24
C MET A 62 -1.17 21.68 13.77
N GLN A 63 -1.60 22.92 13.51
CA GLN A 63 -1.52 23.52 12.18
C GLN A 63 -0.08 23.72 11.72
N ASP A 64 0.80 24.13 12.62
CA ASP A 64 2.22 24.29 12.33
C ASP A 64 2.88 22.95 11.98
N VAL A 65 2.66 21.92 12.81
CA VAL A 65 3.18 20.59 12.54
C VAL A 65 2.65 20.03 11.22
N ARG A 66 1.36 20.26 10.91
CA ARG A 66 0.79 19.85 9.62
C ARG A 66 1.47 20.57 8.45
N ARG A 67 1.70 21.88 8.55
CA ARG A 67 2.39 22.66 7.51
C ARG A 67 3.80 22.13 7.27
N GLU A 68 4.55 21.89 8.33
CA GLU A 68 5.91 21.32 8.25
C GLU A 68 5.92 19.92 7.62
N LEU A 69 4.98 19.04 8.02
CA LEU A 69 4.81 17.73 7.39
C LEU A 69 4.50 17.82 5.89
N VAL A 70 3.67 18.78 5.48
CA VAL A 70 3.35 19.00 4.06
C VAL A 70 4.60 19.46 3.29
N ILE A 71 5.45 20.30 3.89
CA ILE A 71 6.71 20.75 3.28
C ILE A 71 7.68 19.57 3.10
N ILE A 72 7.89 18.75 4.13
CA ILE A 72 8.72 17.54 4.06
C ILE A 72 8.22 16.65 2.93
N ARG A 73 6.91 16.40 2.89
CA ARG A 73 6.28 15.57 1.85
C ARG A 73 6.44 16.19 0.46
N LYS A 74 6.35 17.51 0.31
CA LYS A 74 6.58 18.18 -0.96
C LYS A 74 8.03 18.02 -1.42
N ALA A 75 9.00 18.19 -0.53
CA ALA A 75 10.42 18.00 -0.83
C ALA A 75 10.71 16.56 -1.30
N LEU A 76 10.17 15.56 -0.59
CA LEU A 76 10.31 14.15 -0.98
C LEU A 76 9.73 13.89 -2.39
N ARG A 77 8.56 14.46 -2.73
CA ARG A 77 8.01 14.35 -4.09
C ARG A 77 8.89 14.98 -5.15
N MET A 78 9.49 16.14 -4.87
CA MET A 78 10.41 16.81 -5.80
C MET A 78 11.68 15.99 -6.06
N GLN A 79 12.09 15.15 -5.11
CA GLN A 79 13.19 14.20 -5.26
C GLN A 79 12.78 12.90 -5.97
N GLY A 80 11.54 12.80 -6.47
CA GLY A 80 11.02 11.63 -7.19
C GLY A 80 10.34 10.59 -6.30
N TYR A 81 10.23 10.82 -4.98
CA TYR A 81 9.58 9.88 -4.08
C TYR A 81 8.05 9.97 -4.18
N ASN A 82 7.44 8.84 -4.53
CA ASN A 82 5.99 8.71 -4.46
C ASN A 82 5.57 8.33 -3.03
N LEU A 83 5.25 9.34 -2.23
CA LEU A 83 4.83 9.17 -0.83
C LEU A 83 3.59 8.30 -0.62
N ARG A 84 2.76 8.14 -1.65
CA ARG A 84 1.69 7.14 -1.58
C ARG A 84 2.30 5.74 -1.56
N LEU A 85 3.27 5.46 -2.43
CA LEU A 85 3.90 4.15 -2.54
C LEU A 85 4.83 3.80 -1.39
N GLY A 86 5.63 4.71 -0.86
CA GLY A 86 6.52 4.32 0.26
C GLY A 86 5.82 4.24 1.62
N SER A 87 4.57 4.72 1.74
CA SER A 87 3.72 4.39 2.89
C SER A 87 3.02 3.04 2.73
N LEU A 88 3.12 2.42 1.55
CA LEU A 88 2.65 1.08 1.30
C LEU A 88 3.82 0.12 1.48
N ASP A 89 3.51 -1.04 2.01
CA ASP A 89 4.44 -2.15 2.08
C ASP A 89 3.87 -3.34 1.31
N LEU A 90 4.73 -4.28 0.95
CA LEU A 90 4.33 -5.54 0.36
C LEU A 90 4.95 -6.68 1.16
N LYS A 91 4.10 -7.60 1.60
CA LYS A 91 4.46 -8.79 2.34
C LYS A 91 3.99 -10.03 1.58
N LEU A 92 4.88 -11.01 1.48
CA LEU A 92 4.57 -12.33 0.96
C LEU A 92 4.34 -13.27 2.14
N GLU A 93 3.24 -14.00 2.11
CA GLU A 93 2.90 -15.06 3.06
C GLU A 93 2.84 -16.40 2.33
N GLY A 94 2.69 -17.50 3.07
CA GLY A 94 2.64 -18.85 2.49
C GLY A 94 1.41 -19.11 1.62
N PHE A 95 1.05 -20.38 1.49
CA PHE A 95 -0.09 -20.80 0.70
C PHE A 95 -1.41 -20.63 1.44
N ARG A 96 -2.47 -20.35 0.70
CA ARG A 96 -3.83 -20.21 1.20
C ARG A 96 -4.83 -20.96 0.30
N ASN A 97 -5.87 -21.48 0.94
CA ASN A 97 -7.01 -22.14 0.31
C ASN A 97 -8.24 -21.20 0.31
N ASP A 98 -9.41 -21.72 -0.06
CA ASP A 98 -10.64 -20.95 -0.12
C ASP A 98 -11.12 -20.36 1.22
N ASP A 99 -10.64 -20.88 2.35
CA ASP A 99 -10.95 -20.32 3.68
C ASP A 99 -10.45 -18.86 3.81
N ALA A 100 -9.48 -18.47 2.97
CA ALA A 100 -8.95 -17.11 2.91
C ALA A 100 -10.02 -16.05 2.57
N LEU A 101 -11.08 -16.42 1.84
CA LEU A 101 -12.21 -15.51 1.57
C LEU A 101 -12.84 -15.01 2.86
N SER A 102 -13.03 -15.90 3.84
CA SER A 102 -13.61 -15.54 5.15
C SER A 102 -12.69 -14.62 5.97
N GLN A 103 -11.39 -14.60 5.64
CA GLN A 103 -10.35 -13.78 6.27
C GLN A 103 -10.16 -12.42 5.54
N GLY A 104 -11.00 -12.13 4.54
CA GLY A 104 -10.96 -10.87 3.78
C GLY A 104 -9.93 -10.85 2.65
N PHE A 105 -9.45 -12.01 2.19
CA PHE A 105 -8.65 -12.11 0.98
C PHE A 105 -9.54 -12.17 -0.26
N THR A 106 -9.02 -11.64 -1.35
CA THR A 106 -9.62 -11.71 -2.69
C THR A 106 -8.68 -12.45 -3.63
N ARG A 107 -9.24 -13.17 -4.61
CA ARG A 107 -8.43 -13.89 -5.61
C ARG A 107 -7.85 -12.92 -6.63
N CYS A 108 -6.62 -13.20 -7.06
CA CYS A 108 -5.90 -12.45 -8.07
C CYS A 108 -5.12 -13.41 -8.98
N VAL A 109 -5.09 -13.10 -10.26
CA VAL A 109 -4.16 -13.72 -11.22
C VAL A 109 -3.30 -12.63 -11.80
N LEU A 110 -1.99 -12.86 -11.81
CA LEU A 110 -0.96 -11.92 -12.25
C LEU A 110 -0.13 -12.56 -13.34
N PHE A 111 0.06 -11.86 -14.46
CA PHE A 111 1.00 -12.24 -15.51
C PHE A 111 2.17 -11.27 -15.54
N MET A 112 3.37 -11.82 -15.66
CA MET A 112 4.59 -11.08 -15.95
C MET A 112 4.88 -11.20 -17.44
N ALA A 113 4.94 -10.07 -18.13
CA ALA A 113 5.31 -10.02 -19.54
C ALA A 113 6.84 -9.95 -19.69
N GLN A 114 7.38 -10.46 -20.80
CA GLN A 114 8.82 -10.44 -21.07
C GLN A 114 9.43 -9.03 -21.14
N ASP A 115 8.62 -8.00 -21.36
CA ASP A 115 9.05 -6.60 -21.34
C ASP A 115 9.07 -5.98 -19.92
N GLY A 116 8.89 -6.81 -18.89
CA GLY A 116 8.91 -6.42 -17.49
C GLY A 116 7.61 -5.81 -16.98
N ASP A 117 6.54 -5.79 -17.78
CA ASP A 117 5.25 -5.29 -17.32
C ASP A 117 4.44 -6.34 -16.55
N ILE A 118 3.62 -5.83 -15.63
CA ILE A 118 2.77 -6.66 -14.77
C ILE A 118 1.31 -6.40 -15.13
N LEU A 119 0.62 -7.47 -15.52
CA LEU A 119 -0.79 -7.50 -15.87
C LEU A 119 -1.52 -8.31 -14.80
N TYR A 120 -2.74 -7.92 -14.44
CA TYR A 120 -3.49 -8.66 -13.43
C TYR A 120 -5.00 -8.52 -13.59
N ILE A 121 -5.70 -9.46 -12.98
CA ILE A 121 -7.14 -9.41 -12.73
C ILE A 121 -7.42 -9.92 -11.32
N SER A 122 -8.46 -9.39 -10.68
CA SER A 122 -8.93 -9.86 -9.38
C SER A 122 -10.44 -9.95 -9.35
N GLY A 123 -10.99 -10.78 -8.47
CA GLY A 123 -12.43 -10.93 -8.34
C GLY A 123 -12.86 -12.11 -7.47
N THR A 124 -14.15 -12.43 -7.54
CA THR A 124 -14.80 -13.51 -6.79
C THR A 124 -14.75 -14.85 -7.52
N ALA A 125 -14.59 -14.83 -8.85
CA ALA A 125 -14.37 -16.01 -9.69
C ALA A 125 -13.14 -16.81 -9.22
N ASN A 126 -13.10 -18.10 -9.53
CA ASN A 126 -11.95 -18.93 -9.16
C ASN A 126 -10.71 -18.56 -9.99
N HIS A 127 -9.53 -19.02 -9.55
CA HIS A 127 -8.25 -18.69 -10.18
C HIS A 127 -8.15 -19.10 -11.66
N ILE A 128 -8.79 -20.21 -12.05
CA ILE A 128 -8.78 -20.70 -13.44
C ILE A 128 -9.65 -19.80 -14.34
N GLU A 129 -10.81 -19.39 -13.84
CA GLU A 129 -11.70 -18.46 -14.54
C GLU A 129 -11.05 -17.07 -14.70
N LEU A 130 -10.36 -16.60 -13.67
CA LEU A 130 -9.62 -15.34 -13.70
C LEU A 130 -8.47 -15.39 -14.72
N ASP A 131 -7.70 -16.49 -14.77
CA ASP A 131 -6.65 -16.71 -15.77
C ASP A 131 -7.21 -16.66 -17.18
N SER A 132 -8.29 -17.42 -17.45
CA SER A 132 -8.97 -17.45 -18.74
C SER A 132 -9.48 -16.06 -19.16
N ALA A 133 -10.02 -15.28 -18.21
CA ALA A 133 -10.48 -13.92 -18.45
C ALA A 133 -9.32 -12.95 -18.76
N LEU A 134 -8.20 -13.09 -18.07
CA LEU A 134 -7.00 -12.28 -18.31
C LEU A 134 -6.38 -12.60 -19.68
N GLU A 135 -6.28 -13.88 -20.04
CA GLU A 135 -5.84 -14.31 -21.37
C GLU A 135 -6.73 -13.75 -22.46
N SER A 136 -8.05 -13.87 -22.31
CA SER A 136 -9.02 -13.35 -23.29
C SER A 136 -8.87 -11.84 -23.48
N ARG A 137 -8.63 -11.10 -22.40
CA ARG A 137 -8.38 -9.65 -22.43
C ARG A 137 -7.09 -9.30 -23.17
N LEU A 138 -6.05 -10.12 -23.02
CA LEU A 138 -4.78 -9.91 -23.71
C LEU A 138 -4.89 -10.26 -25.20
N ALA A 139 -5.54 -11.36 -25.54
CA ALA A 139 -5.78 -11.76 -26.92
C ALA A 139 -6.51 -10.66 -27.72
N ALA A 140 -7.46 -9.96 -27.09
CA ALA A 140 -8.16 -8.82 -27.69
C ALA A 140 -7.29 -7.57 -27.88
N GLY A 141 -6.23 -7.40 -27.07
CA GLY A 141 -5.32 -6.25 -27.10
C GLY A 141 -4.07 -6.45 -27.97
N GLY A 142 -3.86 -7.65 -28.50
CA GLY A 142 -2.68 -8.04 -29.28
C GLY A 142 -1.75 -9.00 -28.53
N TYR A 143 -0.93 -9.74 -29.28
CA TYR A 143 0.00 -10.71 -28.68
C TYR A 143 1.05 -10.02 -27.83
N ARG A 144 1.17 -10.45 -26.57
CA ARG A 144 2.25 -10.08 -25.68
C ARG A 144 2.80 -11.36 -25.03
N PRO A 145 4.10 -11.67 -25.19
CA PRO A 145 4.67 -12.87 -24.61
C PRO A 145 4.68 -12.77 -23.08
N ILE A 146 4.12 -13.80 -22.45
CA ILE A 146 4.07 -13.95 -20.99
C ILE A 146 5.22 -14.84 -20.56
N GLU A 147 5.99 -14.37 -19.59
CA GLU A 147 7.13 -15.05 -19.00
C GLU A 147 6.68 -15.93 -17.83
N ALA A 148 5.84 -15.40 -16.94
CA ALA A 148 5.35 -16.11 -15.76
C ALA A 148 3.89 -15.76 -15.46
N LYS A 149 3.19 -16.69 -14.83
CA LYS A 149 1.84 -16.53 -14.31
C LYS A 149 1.82 -16.89 -12.82
N HIS A 150 1.09 -16.11 -12.04
CA HIS A 150 0.94 -16.35 -10.61
C HIS A 150 -0.52 -16.29 -10.18
N PHE A 151 -0.95 -17.31 -9.44
CA PHE A 151 -2.26 -17.45 -8.87
C PHE A 151 -2.20 -17.13 -7.38
N LEU A 152 -2.79 -16.01 -6.99
CA LEU A 152 -2.54 -15.42 -5.68
C LEU A 152 -3.85 -15.11 -4.95
N TRP A 153 -3.74 -15.05 -3.64
CA TRP A 153 -4.66 -14.34 -2.77
C TRP A 153 -4.04 -13.02 -2.40
N PHE A 154 -4.84 -11.95 -2.37
CA PHE A 154 -4.39 -10.67 -1.85
C PHE A 154 -5.32 -10.09 -0.79
N LYS A 155 -4.75 -9.30 0.12
CA LYS A 155 -5.49 -8.49 1.10
C LYS A 155 -4.70 -7.22 1.38
N TRP A 156 -5.39 -6.11 1.51
CA TRP A 156 -4.82 -4.90 2.10
C TRP A 156 -5.07 -4.89 3.60
N GLU A 157 -4.01 -4.76 4.39
CA GLU A 157 -4.11 -4.66 5.84
C GLU A 157 -3.10 -3.64 6.36
N ASN A 158 -3.57 -2.60 7.04
CA ASN A 158 -2.70 -1.55 7.58
C ASN A 158 -1.68 -1.00 6.56
N ARG A 159 -2.12 -0.80 5.31
CA ARG A 159 -1.30 -0.33 4.17
C ARG A 159 -0.23 -1.30 3.69
N VAL A 160 -0.29 -2.55 4.13
CA VAL A 160 0.50 -3.65 3.61
C VAL A 160 -0.34 -4.43 2.62
N LEU A 161 0.15 -4.58 1.39
CA LEU A 161 -0.37 -5.55 0.44
C LEU A 161 0.19 -6.91 0.82
N ILE A 162 -0.68 -7.77 1.33
CA ILE A 162 -0.35 -9.16 1.62
C ILE A 162 -0.67 -9.96 0.36
N LEU A 163 0.32 -10.67 -0.17
CA LEU A 163 0.17 -11.65 -1.25
C LEU A 163 0.47 -13.05 -0.70
N SER A 164 -0.35 -14.02 -1.08
CA SER A 164 -0.20 -15.43 -0.67
C SER A 164 -0.43 -16.34 -1.87
N GLY A 165 0.32 -17.43 -1.99
CA GLY A 165 0.13 -18.42 -3.05
C GLY A 165 -1.24 -19.09 -2.96
N ALA A 166 -1.91 -19.30 -4.09
CA ALA A 166 -3.14 -20.10 -4.15
C ALA A 166 -2.84 -21.60 -4.21
N ALA A 167 -3.85 -22.45 -4.00
CA ALA A 167 -3.69 -23.90 -4.20
C ALA A 167 -3.38 -24.29 -5.65
N SER A 168 -3.72 -23.42 -6.61
CA SER A 168 -3.37 -23.58 -8.04
C SER A 168 -1.99 -23.07 -8.39
N GLU A 169 -1.27 -22.45 -7.44
CA GLU A 169 0.11 -21.99 -7.61
C GLU A 169 1.07 -23.13 -7.22
N THR A 170 2.08 -23.39 -8.03
CA THR A 170 3.10 -24.37 -7.64
C THR A 170 4.05 -23.77 -6.61
N LYS A 171 4.73 -24.65 -5.85
CA LYS A 171 5.71 -24.19 -4.87
C LYS A 171 6.87 -23.44 -5.54
N ASP A 172 7.36 -23.97 -6.65
CA ASP A 172 8.53 -23.43 -7.33
C ASP A 172 8.21 -22.06 -7.95
N ASP A 173 7.07 -21.94 -8.65
CA ASP A 173 6.60 -20.65 -9.20
C ASP A 173 6.45 -19.59 -8.11
N PHE A 174 5.93 -19.98 -6.93
CA PHE A 174 5.77 -19.05 -5.82
C PHE A 174 7.10 -18.63 -5.21
N GLU A 175 8.09 -19.52 -5.09
CA GLU A 175 9.42 -19.12 -4.60
C GLU A 175 10.13 -18.20 -5.59
N GLU A 176 10.07 -18.49 -6.90
CA GLU A 176 10.58 -17.60 -7.95
C GLU A 176 9.89 -16.22 -7.89
N PHE A 177 8.58 -16.20 -7.67
CA PHE A 177 7.84 -14.95 -7.46
C PHE A 177 8.36 -14.16 -6.25
N LYS A 178 8.68 -14.83 -5.14
CA LYS A 178 9.22 -14.15 -3.95
C LYS A 178 10.56 -13.50 -4.25
N GLU A 179 11.45 -14.19 -4.95
CA GLU A 179 12.75 -13.65 -5.36
C GLU A 179 12.55 -12.41 -6.25
N TYR A 180 11.70 -12.52 -7.27
CA TYR A 180 11.35 -11.40 -8.15
C TYR A 180 10.80 -10.20 -7.36
N VAL A 181 9.90 -10.45 -6.40
CA VAL A 181 9.31 -9.40 -5.55
C VAL A 181 10.36 -8.71 -4.70
N GLN A 182 11.37 -9.41 -4.18
CA GLN A 182 12.42 -8.79 -3.37
C GLN A 182 13.19 -7.74 -4.19
N GLU A 183 13.47 -8.03 -5.45
CA GLU A 183 14.19 -7.13 -6.35
C GLU A 183 13.29 -6.02 -6.92
N ASN A 184 12.01 -6.32 -7.15
CA ASN A 184 11.09 -5.47 -7.90
C ASN A 184 9.94 -4.90 -7.06
N LYS A 185 10.04 -4.93 -5.73
CA LYS A 185 8.99 -4.50 -4.79
C LYS A 185 8.32 -3.15 -5.14
N PRO A 186 9.06 -2.07 -5.48
CA PRO A 186 8.45 -0.79 -5.82
C PRO A 186 7.62 -0.84 -7.11
N LEU A 187 8.05 -1.64 -8.11
CA LEU A 187 7.34 -1.84 -9.37
C LEU A 187 6.01 -2.55 -9.12
N ILE A 188 6.05 -3.64 -8.36
CA ILE A 188 4.87 -4.45 -8.02
C ILE A 188 3.87 -3.60 -7.25
N LEU A 189 4.32 -2.93 -6.19
CA LEU A 189 3.47 -2.01 -5.42
C LEU A 189 2.85 -0.94 -6.31
N ARG A 190 3.61 -0.36 -7.24
CA ARG A 190 3.08 0.65 -8.18
C ARG A 190 1.96 0.10 -9.06
N ARG A 191 2.10 -1.13 -9.55
CA ARG A 191 1.11 -1.77 -10.44
C ARG A 191 -0.12 -2.24 -9.67
N LEU A 192 0.10 -2.84 -8.50
CA LEU A 192 -0.94 -3.44 -7.67
C LEU A 192 -1.59 -2.48 -6.67
N ALA A 193 -1.12 -1.23 -6.54
CA ALA A 193 -1.71 -0.20 -5.69
C ALA A 193 -3.20 0.10 -5.99
N LYS A 194 -3.70 -0.33 -7.15
CA LYS A 194 -5.09 -0.17 -7.57
C LYS A 194 -5.96 -1.41 -7.30
N LEU A 195 -5.39 -2.50 -6.77
CA LEU A 195 -6.19 -3.62 -6.28
C LEU A 195 -7.07 -3.13 -5.13
N SER A 196 -8.38 -3.31 -5.27
CA SER A 196 -9.41 -2.91 -4.31
C SER A 196 -10.30 -4.10 -3.98
#